data_AF-A0A484KFI8-F1
#
_entry.id   AF-A0A484KFI8-F1
#
_cell.length_a   1.000
_cell.length_b   1.000
_cell.length_c   1.000
_cell.angle_alpha   90.00
_cell.angle_beta   90.00
_cell.angle_gamma   90.00
#
_symmetry.space_group_name_H-M   'P 1'
#
loop_
_entity.id
_entity.type
_entity.pdbx_description
1 polymer ?
#
loop_
_entity_poly.entity_id
_entity_poly.type
_entity_poly.pdbx_seq_one_letter_code
_entity_poly.pdbx_strand_id
1 'polypeptide(L)'
;MENSQDLQSQTRPSSHHEPIKASSSSSRFKRICVFCGSSHGKNPSYQLAALQLANLLVERKIDLVYGGGSIGLMGLVSQAVHKGGRHVLGGVSLLL
;
A
#
# COMPACT_ATOMS: atom_id res chain seq x y z
N MET A 1 -36.46 21.53 -39.02
CA MET A 1 -37.27 22.41 -38.16
C MET A 1 -36.83 22.18 -36.72
N GLU A 2 -36.49 23.28 -36.05
CA GLU A 2 -36.25 23.36 -34.61
C GLU A 2 -37.34 22.70 -33.77
N ASN A 3 -36.88 21.91 -32.79
CA ASN A 3 -37.03 22.15 -31.36
C ASN A 3 -38.42 22.58 -30.81
N SER A 4 -38.93 21.81 -29.84
CA SER A 4 -39.74 22.35 -28.75
C SER A 4 -39.91 21.35 -27.61
N GLN A 5 -39.60 21.85 -26.41
CA GLN A 5 -40.16 21.48 -25.10
C GLN A 5 -39.45 20.31 -24.39
N ASP A 6 -38.47 20.58 -23.52
CA ASP A 6 -38.61 21.11 -22.15
C ASP A 6 -39.66 20.36 -21.32
N LEU A 7 -39.21 19.40 -20.49
CA LEU A 7 -39.66 19.34 -19.10
C LEU A 7 -38.65 18.60 -18.21
N GLN A 8 -38.09 19.32 -17.25
CA GLN A 8 -37.23 18.80 -16.19
C GLN A 8 -38.02 17.92 -15.21
N SER A 9 -37.41 16.82 -14.74
CA SER A 9 -37.55 16.40 -13.34
C SER A 9 -36.39 15.51 -12.88
N GLN A 10 -35.43 16.14 -12.20
CA GLN A 10 -34.81 15.65 -10.97
C GLN A 10 -34.34 14.18 -10.94
N THR A 11 -33.02 13.98 -11.09
CA THR A 11 -32.23 13.34 -10.03
C THR A 11 -30.83 13.96 -10.04
N ARG A 12 -30.37 14.38 -8.87
CA ARG A 12 -29.02 14.91 -8.65
C ARG A 12 -28.01 13.77 -8.89
N PRO A 13 -26.95 13.92 -9.69
CA PRO A 13 -25.80 13.04 -9.58
C PRO A 13 -24.96 13.47 -8.38
N SER A 14 -25.43 13.17 -7.17
CA SER A 14 -24.62 13.23 -5.95
C SER A 14 -23.86 11.93 -5.80
N SER A 15 -22.74 11.81 -6.53
CA SER A 15 -21.53 11.09 -6.13
C SER A 15 -20.56 11.04 -7.32
N HIS A 16 -19.91 12.16 -7.61
CA HIS A 16 -18.61 12.13 -8.27
C HIS A 16 -17.63 11.47 -7.30
N HIS A 17 -17.64 10.13 -7.23
CA HIS A 17 -16.47 9.40 -6.77
C HIS A 17 -15.49 9.40 -7.94
N GLU A 18 -14.86 10.56 -8.14
CA GLU A 18 -13.71 10.69 -9.03
C GLU A 18 -12.72 9.59 -8.64
N PRO A 19 -12.39 8.66 -9.54
CA PRO A 19 -11.31 7.73 -9.26
C PRO A 19 -10.08 8.58 -9.02
N ILE A 20 -9.52 8.52 -7.80
CA ILE A 20 -8.27 9.19 -7.45
C ILE A 20 -7.24 8.68 -8.46
N LYS A 21 -7.04 9.48 -9.50
CA LYS A 21 -6.08 9.21 -10.57
C LYS A 21 -4.73 9.27 -9.91
N ALA A 22 -4.17 8.09 -9.59
CA ALA A 22 -2.84 7.95 -9.06
C ALA A 22 -1.88 8.61 -10.06
N SER A 23 -1.54 9.88 -9.80
CA SER A 23 -0.62 10.65 -10.59
C SER A 23 0.67 9.84 -10.71
N SER A 24 1.09 9.57 -11.93
CA SER A 24 2.30 8.81 -12.31
C SER A 24 3.59 9.57 -11.98
N SER A 25 3.67 10.16 -10.79
CA SER A 25 4.89 10.58 -10.16
C SER A 25 5.62 9.32 -9.73
N SER A 26 6.65 8.92 -10.48
CA SER A 26 7.63 7.95 -10.00
C SER A 26 7.96 8.28 -8.54
N SER A 27 7.75 7.33 -7.63
CA SER A 27 8.06 7.54 -6.21
C SER A 27 9.45 8.16 -6.07
N ARG A 28 9.57 9.33 -5.42
CA ARG A 28 10.88 9.93 -5.12
C ARG A 28 11.74 9.01 -4.24
N PHE A 29 11.10 8.08 -3.54
CA PHE A 29 11.76 7.14 -2.64
C PHE A 29 12.03 5.83 -3.37
N LYS A 30 13.31 5.45 -3.43
CA LYS A 30 13.73 4.13 -3.92
C LYS A 30 13.60 3.05 -2.84
N ARG A 31 13.74 3.42 -1.57
CA ARG A 31 13.65 2.54 -0.41
C ARG A 31 12.92 3.18 0.76
N ILE A 32 12.19 2.36 1.50
CA ILE A 32 11.61 2.74 2.79
C ILE A 32 12.05 1.74 3.85
N CYS A 33 12.51 2.26 4.99
CA CYS A 33 12.77 1.46 6.18
C CYS A 33 11.50 1.34 7.02
N VAL A 34 11.07 0.10 7.29
CA VAL A 34 9.88 -0.18 8.08
C VAL A 34 10.31 -0.80 9.41
N PHE A 35 9.98 -0.14 10.51
CA PHE A 35 10.10 -0.68 11.86
C PHE A 35 8.78 -1.34 12.26
N CYS A 36 8.82 -2.64 12.52
CA CYS A 36 7.70 -3.40 13.07
C CYS A 36 8.21 -4.27 14.21
N GLY A 37 7.35 -4.58 15.17
CA GLY A 37 7.68 -5.54 16.22
C GLY A 37 7.79 -6.97 15.67
N SER A 38 8.58 -7.78 16.35
CA SER A 38 8.72 -9.23 16.11
C SER A 38 7.47 -10.03 16.51
N SER A 39 6.46 -9.38 17.10
CA SER A 39 5.16 -9.96 17.44
C SER A 39 4.12 -9.58 16.39
N HIS A 40 3.11 -10.45 16.21
CA HIS A 40 1.99 -10.19 15.31
C HIS A 40 1.04 -9.09 15.82
N GLY A 41 1.22 -8.64 17.07
CA GLY A 41 0.22 -7.86 17.80
C GLY A 41 -0.95 -8.73 18.26
N LYS A 42 -1.74 -8.22 19.22
CA LYS A 42 -2.97 -8.90 19.68
C LYS A 42 -4.16 -8.68 18.75
N ASN A 43 -4.15 -7.58 18.01
CA ASN A 43 -5.23 -7.19 17.10
C ASN A 43 -4.87 -7.57 15.66
N PRO A 44 -5.77 -8.23 14.91
CA PRO A 44 -5.53 -8.62 13.52
C PRO A 44 -5.38 -7.41 12.58
N SER A 45 -5.87 -6.24 12.99
CA SER A 45 -5.73 -4.99 12.25
C SER A 45 -4.26 -4.62 11.97
N TYR A 46 -3.32 -4.99 12.85
CA TYR A 46 -1.90 -4.74 12.62
C TYR A 46 -1.34 -5.55 11.45
N GLN A 47 -1.79 -6.80 11.31
CA GLN A 47 -1.39 -7.67 10.20
C GLN A 47 -1.97 -7.17 8.87
N LEU A 48 -3.24 -6.74 8.89
CA LEU A 48 -3.88 -6.13 7.72
C LEU A 48 -3.17 -4.85 7.29
N ALA A 49 -2.89 -3.95 8.22
CA ALA A 49 -2.18 -2.70 7.93
C ALA A 49 -0.77 -2.97 7.36
N ALA A 50 -0.06 -3.96 7.92
CA ALA A 50 1.24 -4.40 7.41
C ALA A 50 1.18 -4.91 5.97
N LEU A 51 0.16 -5.71 5.63
CA LEU A 51 -0.06 -6.18 4.25
C LEU A 51 -0.44 -5.04 3.30
N GLN A 52 -1.31 -4.13 3.74
CA GLN A 52 -1.69 -2.96 2.94
C GLN A 52 -0.47 -2.09 2.64
N LEU A 53 0.38 -1.84 3.63
CA LEU A 53 1.65 -1.13 3.44
C LEU A 53 2.55 -1.85 2.43
N ALA A 54 2.72 -3.16 2.56
CA ALA A 54 3.53 -3.95 1.62
C ALA A 54 3.03 -3.83 0.17
N ASN A 55 1.71 -3.95 -0.04
CA ASN A 55 1.12 -3.80 -1.37
C ASN A 55 1.36 -2.41 -1.97
N LEU A 56 1.26 -1.37 -1.15
CA LEU A 56 1.54 0.00 -1.57
C LEU A 56 3.02 0.22 -1.94
N LEU A 57 3.95 -0.47 -1.28
CA LEU A 57 5.37 -0.44 -1.65
C LEU A 57 5.61 -1.12 -3.00
N VAL A 58 4.95 -2.25 -3.24
CA VAL A 58 5.01 -2.99 -4.52
C VAL A 58 4.46 -2.16 -5.67
N GLU A 59 3.26 -1.60 -5.49
CA GLU A 59 2.59 -0.76 -6.49
C GLU A 59 3.45 0.46 -6.87
N ARG A 60 4.05 1.11 -5.86
CA ARG A 60 4.92 2.28 -6.06
C ARG A 60 6.34 1.95 -6.50
N LYS A 61 6.66 0.66 -6.71
CA LYS A 61 8.00 0.17 -7.06
C LYS A 61 9.06 0.65 -6.06
N ILE A 62 8.76 0.59 -4.77
CA ILE A 62 9.68 0.94 -3.68
C ILE A 62 10.26 -0.35 -3.11
N ASP A 63 11.55 -0.36 -2.80
CA ASP A 63 12.19 -1.48 -2.10
C ASP A 63 12.01 -1.35 -0.58
N LEU A 64 11.95 -2.47 0.11
CA LEU A 64 11.79 -2.53 1.55
C LEU A 64 13.14 -2.71 2.25
N VAL A 65 13.39 -1.90 3.29
CA VAL A 65 14.44 -2.14 4.29
C VAL A 65 13.75 -2.47 5.61
N TYR A 66 14.24 -3.49 6.31
CA TYR A 66 13.73 -3.86 7.63
C TYR A 66 14.84 -4.51 8.46
N GLY A 67 14.62 -4.63 9.77
CA GLY A 67 15.63 -5.16 10.72
C GLY A 67 15.90 -6.67 10.66
N GLY A 68 15.56 -7.37 9.56
CA GLY A 68 15.96 -8.77 9.36
C GLY A 68 15.16 -9.85 10.11
N GLY A 69 14.23 -9.49 10.99
CA GLY A 69 13.40 -10.46 11.72
C GLY A 69 12.41 -11.24 10.84
N SER A 70 12.46 -12.57 10.86
CA SER A 70 11.59 -13.44 10.06
C SER A 70 10.22 -13.73 10.70
N ILE A 71 9.99 -13.28 11.93
CA ILE A 71 8.81 -13.62 12.74
C ILE A 71 7.95 -12.37 12.97
N GLY A 72 6.62 -12.55 13.06
CA GLY A 72 5.69 -11.48 13.39
C GLY A 72 5.29 -10.63 12.18
N LEU A 73 5.05 -9.34 12.43
CA LEU A 73 4.70 -8.38 11.39
C LEU A 73 5.85 -8.17 10.39
N MET A 74 7.11 -8.25 10.84
CA MET A 74 8.29 -8.13 9.97
C MET A 74 8.32 -9.24 8.91
N GLY A 75 8.00 -10.48 9.29
CA GLY A 75 7.88 -11.61 8.36
C GLY A 75 6.75 -11.42 7.34
N LEU A 76 5.60 -10.93 7.78
CA LEU A 76 4.46 -10.67 6.90
C LEU A 76 4.77 -9.60 5.83
N VAL A 77 5.32 -8.46 6.23
CA VAL A 77 5.65 -7.36 5.29
C VAL A 77 6.74 -7.81 4.31
N SER A 78 7.81 -8.42 4.81
CA SER A 78 8.93 -8.88 3.97
C SER A 78 8.46 -9.92 2.94
N GLN A 79 7.67 -10.91 3.33
CA GLN A 79 7.12 -11.89 2.39
C GLN A 79 6.20 -11.25 1.36
N ALA A 80 5.31 -10.33 1.77
CA ALA A 80 4.39 -9.68 0.85
C ALA A 80 5.13 -8.82 -0.18
N VAL A 81 6.13 -8.04 0.25
CA VAL A 81 6.97 -7.24 -0.66
C VAL A 81 7.81 -8.12 -1.58
N HIS A 82 8.38 -9.22 -1.06
CA HIS A 82 9.17 -10.15 -1.85
C HIS A 82 8.33 -10.88 -2.91
N LYS A 83 7.10 -11.32 -2.55
CA LYS A 83 6.13 -11.89 -3.50
C LYS A 83 5.73 -10.89 -4.58
N GLY A 84 5.70 -9.60 -4.26
CA GLY A 84 5.50 -8.52 -5.22
C GLY A 84 6.70 -8.22 -6.13
N GLY A 85 7.78 -9.00 -6.06
CA GLY A 85 8.95 -8.84 -6.94
C GLY A 85 9.81 -7.61 -6.62
N ARG A 86 9.68 -7.03 -5.43
CA ARG A 86 10.52 -5.91 -4.98
C ARG A 86 11.69 -6.42 -4.14
N HIS A 87 12.77 -5.64 -4.09
CA HIS A 87 13.90 -6.00 -3.23
C HIS A 87 13.55 -5.78 -1.76
N VAL A 88 13.94 -6.75 -0.95
CA VAL A 88 13.80 -6.73 0.50
C VAL A 88 15.19 -6.85 1.11
N LEU A 89 15.59 -5.84 1.87
CA LEU A 89 16.87 -5.78 2.55
C LEU A 89 16.64 -5.97 4.05
N GLY A 90 17.00 -7.15 4.53
CA GLY A 90 17.00 -7.49 5.95
C GLY A 90 18.38 -7.29 6.56
N GLY A 91 18.48 -6.43 7.56
CA GLY A 91 19.67 -6.39 8.42
C GLY A 91 19.67 -7.60 9.34
N VAL A 92 20.24 -8.72 8.91
CA VAL A 92 20.56 -9.81 9.84
C VAL A 92 21.64 -9.30 10.79
N SER A 93 21.31 -9.18 12.08
CA SER A 93 22.33 -8.99 13.12
C SER A 93 23.12 -10.28 13.18
N LEU A 94 24.20 -10.37 12.40
CA LEU A 94 25.19 -11.40 12.58
C LEU A 94 25.81 -11.15 13.96
N LEU A 95 25.55 -12.08 14.87
CA LEU A 95 26.06 -12.13 16.23
C LEU A 95 27.57 -11.78 16.22
N LEU A 96 27.94 -10.70 16.92
CA LEU A 96 29.30 -10.42 17.40
C LEU A 96 29.41 -10.93 18.84
#